data_AF-A0A535DWJ9-F1
#
_entry.id   AF-A0A535DWJ9-F1
#
_cell.length_a   1.000
_cell.length_b   1.000
_cell.length_c   1.000
_cell.angle_alpha   90.00
_cell.angle_beta   90.00
_cell.angle_gamma   90.00
#
_symmetry.space_group_name_H-M   'P 1'
#
loop_
_entity.id
_entity.type
_entity.pdbx_description
1 polymer ?
#
loop_
_entity_poly.entity_id
_entity_poly.type
_entity_poly.pdbx_seq_one_letter_code
_entity_poly.pdbx_strand_id
1 'polypeptide(L)' 'MQVGPDLTHLADRAATRVAGLDARAYVRQSIRDPGAYHVPGYTAVMPDLGLSDADIDALIAFLLGSGG' A
#
# COMPACT_ATOMS: atom_id res chain seq x y z
N MET A 1 -0.01 -18.43 -8.92
CA MET A 1 -0.13 -17.02 -9.36
C MET A 1 -0.12 -16.15 -8.12
N GLN A 2 0.86 -15.26 -7.98
CA GLN A 2 0.92 -14.36 -6.84
C GLN A 2 0.01 -13.16 -7.11
N VAL A 3 -1.06 -13.02 -6.33
CA VAL A 3 -2.11 -12.02 -6.57
C VAL A 3 -1.67 -10.61 -6.14
N GLY A 4 -0.75 -10.51 -5.19
CA GLY A 4 -0.25 -9.23 -4.70
C GLY A 4 1.15 -9.33 -4.09
N PRO A 5 1.82 -8.18 -3.88
CA PRO A 5 3.16 -8.13 -3.34
C PRO A 5 3.19 -8.59 -1.88
N ASP A 6 4.34 -9.11 -1.46
CA ASP A 6 4.61 -9.38 -0.05
C ASP A 6 4.65 -8.05 0.74
N LEU A 7 3.85 -8.02 1.80
CA LEU A 7 3.66 -6.88 2.69
C LEU A 7 4.56 -6.94 3.94
N THR A 8 5.23 -8.07 4.21
CA THR A 8 6.09 -8.27 5.39
C THR A 8 7.18 -7.19 5.51
N HIS A 9 7.74 -6.79 4.36
CA HIS A 9 8.74 -5.72 4.26
C HIS A 9 8.19 -4.49 3.53
N LEU A 10 6.90 -4.19 3.72
CA LEU A 10 6.27 -3.04 3.07
C LEU A 10 6.88 -1.73 3.55
N ALA A 11 7.18 -1.59 4.84
CA ALA A 11 7.78 -0.39 5.41
C ALA A 11 9.08 0.01 4.70
N ASP A 12 9.95 -0.96 4.40
CA ASP A 12 11.23 -0.72 3.72
C ASP A 12 11.06 -0.36 2.25
N ARG A 13 10.05 -0.94 1.59
CA ARG A 13 9.86 -0.81 0.13
C ARG A 13 8.92 0.31 -0.26
N ALA A 14 7.96 0.69 0.58
CA ALA A 14 6.90 1.63 0.25
C ALA A 14 7.45 3.00 -0.16
N ALA A 15 8.43 3.53 0.57
CA ALA A 15 9.04 4.84 0.29
C ALA A 15 9.85 4.88 -1.03
N THR A 16 10.15 3.73 -1.63
CA THR A 16 10.93 3.65 -2.88
C THR A 16 10.07 3.35 -4.11
N ARG A 17 8.76 3.14 -3.94
CA ARG A 17 7.86 2.78 -5.06
C ARG A 17 7.53 3.96 -5.96
N VAL A 18 7.32 5.14 -5.39
CA VAL A 18 6.92 6.34 -6.14
C VAL A 18 7.81 7.49 -5.70
N ALA A 19 8.54 8.07 -6.66
CA ALA A 19 9.40 9.21 -6.39
C ALA A 19 8.55 10.39 -5.86
N GLY A 20 8.96 10.96 -4.72
CA GLY A 20 8.27 12.08 -4.08
C GLY A 20 7.17 11.69 -3.09
N LEU A 21 6.84 10.40 -2.94
CA LEU A 21 5.97 9.91 -1.87
C LEU A 21 6.79 9.23 -0.78
N ASP A 22 6.46 9.52 0.48
CA ASP A 22 6.93 8.71 1.60
C ASP A 22 6.13 7.40 1.71
N ALA A 23 6.56 6.50 2.58
CA ALA A 23 5.90 5.20 2.76
C ALA A 23 4.41 5.33 3.14
N ARG A 24 4.07 6.30 4.00
CA ARG A 24 2.70 6.52 4.47
C ARG A 24 1.79 7.02 3.36
N ALA A 25 2.25 8.00 2.61
CA ALA A 25 1.54 8.58 1.47
C ALA A 25 1.34 7.54 0.37
N TYR A 26 2.37 6.74 0.07
CA TYR A 26 2.27 5.63 -0.88
C TYR A 26 1.18 4.63 -0.48
N VAL A 27 1.22 4.10 0.75
CA VAL A 27 0.23 3.09 1.21
C VAL A 27 -1.18 3.68 1.23
N ARG A 28 -1.33 4.93 1.68
CA ARG A 28 -2.62 5.64 1.64
C ARG A 28 -3.16 5.74 0.22
N GLN A 29 -2.32 6.16 -0.74
CA GLN A 29 -2.71 6.27 -2.13
C GLN A 29 -3.08 4.90 -2.70
N SER A 30 -2.29 3.85 -2.46
CA SER A 30 -2.60 2.50 -2.94
C SER A 30 -3.95 1.96 -2.44
N ILE A 31 -4.35 2.29 -1.21
CA ILE A 31 -5.64 1.86 -0.66
C ILE A 31 -6.80 2.69 -1.22
N ARG A 32 -6.62 4.01 -1.33
CA ARG A 32 -7.69 4.95 -1.72
C ARG A 32 -7.89 5.06 -3.22
N ASP A 33 -6.81 4.87 -3.97
CA ASP A 33 -6.78 4.86 -5.43
C ASP A 33 -5.82 3.74 -5.91
N PRO A 34 -6.28 2.48 -5.92
CA PRO A 34 -5.46 1.35 -6.33
C PRO A 34 -4.92 1.44 -7.76
N GLY A 35 -5.55 2.26 -8.62
CA GLY A 35 -5.14 2.49 -10.01
C GLY A 35 -4.02 3.52 -10.17
N ALA A 36 -3.74 4.33 -9.15
CA ALA A 36 -2.76 5.42 -9.24
C ALA A 36 -1.31 4.95 -9.40
N TYR A 37 -0.99 3.76 -8.87
CA TYR A 37 0.33 3.15 -9.07
C TYR A 37 0.23 1.63 -9.10
N HIS A 38 0.74 1.03 -10.18
CA HIS A 38 0.83 -0.41 -10.32
C HIS A 38 2.26 -0.87 -10.08
N VAL A 39 2.43 -1.82 -9.15
CA VAL A 39 3.74 -2.42 -8.89
C VAL A 39 4.15 -3.26 -10.11
N PRO A 40 5.35 -3.02 -10.70
CA PRO A 40 5.82 -3.84 -11.81
C PRO A 40 5.82 -5.32 -11.47
N GLY A 41 5.32 -6.15 -12.40
CA GLY A 41 5.23 -7.61 -12.22
C GLY A 41 3.96 -8.10 -11.53
N TYR A 42 3.06 -7.22 -11.11
CA TYR A 42 1.76 -7.57 -10.55
C TYR A 42 0.61 -7.12 -11.44
N THR A 43 -0.46 -7.91 -11.48
CA THR A 43 -1.70 -7.55 -12.17
C THR A 43 -2.46 -6.50 -11.37
N ALA A 44 -3.08 -5.53 -12.04
CA ALA A 44 -3.91 -4.49 -11.43
C ALA A 44 -5.27 -5.03 -10.98
N VAL A 45 -5.27 -5.85 -9.93
CA VAL A 45 -6.47 -6.51 -9.38
C VAL A 45 -6.85 -6.02 -7.99
N MET A 46 -6.16 -4.99 -7.48
CA MET A 46 -6.45 -4.44 -6.16
C MET A 46 -7.83 -3.77 -6.20
N PRO A 47 -8.80 -4.26 -5.39
CA PRO A 47 -10.15 -3.69 -5.37
C PRO A 47 -10.17 -2.38 -4.61
N ASP A 48 -11.16 -1.54 -4.92
CA ASP A 48 -11.55 -0.48 -4.01
C ASP A 48 -12.17 -1.11 -2.76
N LEU A 49 -11.57 -0.84 -1.60
CA LEU A 49 -11.98 -1.40 -0.31
C LEU A 49 -13.10 -0.58 0.35
N GLY A 50 -13.42 0.63 -0.16
CA GLY A 50 -14.48 1.47 0.38
C GLY A 50 -14.29 1.85 1.85
N LEU A 51 -13.04 1.94 2.31
CA LEU A 51 -12.69 2.16 3.71
C LEU A 51 -12.83 3.63 4.10
N SER A 52 -13.14 3.87 5.37
CA SER A 52 -13.10 5.23 5.93
C SER A 52 -11.66 5.72 6.10
N ASP A 53 -11.44 7.03 6.19
CA ASP A 53 -10.10 7.58 6.42
C ASP A 53 -9.46 7.06 7.73
N ALA A 54 -10.28 6.78 8.76
CA ALA A 54 -9.82 6.21 10.02
C ALA A 54 -9.35 4.76 9.87
N ASP A 55 -10.07 3.94 9.10
CA ASP A 55 -9.68 2.55 8.82
C ASP A 55 -8.39 2.50 7.99
N ILE A 56 -8.26 3.42 7.03
CA ILE A 56 -7.04 3.57 6.22
C ILE A 56 -5.85 3.93 7.14
N ASP A 57 -6.02 4.88 8.06
CA ASP A 57 -4.96 5.26 8.98
C ASP A 57 -4.56 4.13 9.93
N ALA A 58 -5.52 3.33 10.40
CA ALA A 58 -5.26 2.14 11.21
C ALA A 58 -4.50 1.06 10.43
N LEU A 59 -4.90 0.79 9.18
CA LEU A 59 -4.20 -0.15 8.30
C LEU A 59 -2.78 0.30 7.99
N ILE A 60 -2.58 1.59 7.68
CA ILE A 60 -1.26 2.16 7.47
C ILE A 60 -0.39 1.96 8.71
N ALA A 61 -0.93 2.22 9.91
CA ALA A 61 -0.20 2.02 11.15
C ALA A 61 0.18 0.55 11.35
N PHE A 62 -0.70 -0.40 11.03
CA PHE A 62 -0.42 -1.83 11.08
C PHE A 62 0.60 -2.30 10.04
N LEU A 63 0.54 -1.76 8.82
CA LEU A 63 1.40 -2.16 7.70
C LEU A 63 2.81 -1.55 7.78
N LEU A 64 2.94 -0.35 8.36
CA LEU A 64 4.21 0.37 8.45
C LEU A 64 4.82 0.36 9.85
N GLY A 65 3.98 0.31 10.88
CA GLY A 65 4.42 0.07 12.26
C GLY A 65 4.57 -1.43 12.41
N SER A 66 5.82 -1.91 12.35
CA SER A 66 6.25 -3.28 12.65
C SER A 66 5.13 -4.13 13.25
N GLY A 67 4.48 -4.94 12.41
CA GLY A 67 3.62 -6.01 12.91
C GLY A 67 4.43 -6.77 13.96
N GLY A 68 3.90 -6.85 15.18
CA GLY A 68 4.52 -7.60 16.27
C GLY A 68 4.78 -9.04 15.90
#